data_AF-A0A0D6A5M1-F1
#
_entry.id   AF-A0A0D6A5M1-F1
#
_cell.length_a   1.000
_cell.length_b   1.000
_cell.length_c   1.000
_cell.angle_alpha   90.00
_cell.angle_beta   90.00
_cell.angle_gamma   90.00
#
_symmetry.space_group_name_H-M   'P 1'
#
loop_
_entity.id
_entity.type
_entity.pdbx_description
1 polymer ?
#
loop_
_entity_poly.entity_id
_entity_poly.type
_entity_poly.pdbx_seq_one_letter_code
_entity_poly.pdbx_strand_id
1 'polypeptide(L)'
;MTGSWEARYAAEFFGTLILVLLGNGAVANAFLKSTTGNDDPGLANGGWLLVASGYGLGVMLPAMMFGSISGNHLNPAITIGQATLGLFPWSHVAQY
;
A
#
# COMPACT_ATOMS: atom_id res chain seq x y z
N MET A 1 -7.08 15.94 5.74
CA MET A 1 -5.97 16.18 4.81
C MET A 1 -5.43 17.58 5.04
N THR A 2 -4.16 17.69 5.41
CA THR A 2 -3.43 18.95 5.61
C THR A 2 -2.36 19.11 4.53
N GLY A 3 -1.86 20.33 4.33
CA GLY A 3 -0.82 20.60 3.33
C GLY A 3 -1.33 20.79 1.90
N SER A 4 -0.40 21.14 1.01
CA SER A 4 -0.63 21.40 -0.41
C SER A 4 -0.89 20.11 -1.20
N TRP A 5 -1.40 20.22 -2.42
CA TRP A 5 -1.70 19.05 -3.25
C TRP A 5 -0.46 18.25 -3.61
N GLU A 6 0.68 18.92 -3.84
CA GLU A 6 1.96 18.27 -4.13
C GLU A 6 2.41 17.37 -2.98
N ALA A 7 2.24 17.85 -1.74
CA ALA A 7 2.55 17.06 -0.55
C ALA A 7 1.64 15.83 -0.44
N ARG A 8 0.37 15.94 -0.84
CA ARG A 8 -0.58 14.82 -0.84
C ARG A 8 -0.23 13.77 -1.89
N TYR A 9 0.10 14.19 -3.12
CA TYR A 9 0.53 13.26 -4.16
C TYR A 9 1.83 12.54 -3.79
N ALA A 10 2.79 13.26 -3.19
CA ALA A 10 4.01 12.65 -2.69
C ALA A 10 3.72 11.64 -1.57
N ALA A 11 2.82 11.99 -0.64
CA ALA A 11 2.37 11.10 0.42
C ALA A 11 1.69 9.82 -0.11
N GLU A 12 0.80 9.92 -1.11
CA GLU A 12 0.20 8.76 -1.78
C GLU A 12 1.25 7.92 -2.50
N PHE A 13 2.16 8.54 -3.25
CA PHE A 13 3.25 7.85 -3.94
C PHE A 13 4.14 7.04 -2.98
N PHE A 14 4.64 7.68 -1.92
CA PHE A 14 5.49 6.99 -0.94
C PHE A 14 4.69 5.99 -0.09
N GLY A 15 3.43 6.26 0.20
CA GLY A 15 2.55 5.33 0.89
C GLY A 15 2.32 4.05 0.08
N THR A 16 1.97 4.18 -1.20
CA THR A 16 1.78 3.04 -2.10
C THR A 16 3.11 2.31 -2.35
N LEU A 17 4.24 3.03 -2.43
CA LEU A 17 5.56 2.41 -2.51
C LEU A 17 5.83 1.50 -1.31
N ILE A 18 5.56 1.96 -0.08
CA ILE A 18 5.71 1.15 1.14
C ILE A 18 4.77 -0.06 1.12
N LEU A 19 3.51 0.14 0.72
CA LEU A 19 2.53 -0.95 0.57
C LEU A 19 3.04 -2.03 -0.38
N VAL A 20 3.54 -1.65 -1.55
CA VAL A 20 4.08 -2.58 -2.55
C VAL A 20 5.36 -3.26 -2.04
N LEU A 21 6.29 -2.51 -1.45
CA LEU A 21 7.54 -3.08 -0.94
C LEU A 21 7.30 -4.13 0.14
N LEU A 22 6.38 -3.87 1.08
CA LEU A 22 6.08 -4.82 2.17
C LEU A 22 5.14 -5.95 1.74
N GLY A 23 4.04 -5.63 1.04
CA GLY A 23 3.07 -6.61 0.58
C GLY A 23 3.64 -7.54 -0.49
N ASN A 24 4.09 -6.98 -1.62
CA ASN A 24 4.66 -7.78 -2.70
C ASN A 24 6.03 -8.36 -2.30
N GLY A 25 6.79 -7.70 -1.42
CA GLY A 25 8.01 -8.25 -0.83
C GLY A 25 7.75 -9.48 0.03
N ALA A 26 6.68 -9.50 0.82
CA ALA A 26 6.27 -10.69 1.57
C ALA A 26 5.84 -11.84 0.65
N VAL A 27 5.13 -11.55 -0.45
CA VAL A 27 4.81 -12.54 -1.49
C VAL A 27 6.10 -13.08 -2.13
N ALA A 28 7.02 -12.19 -2.53
CA ALA A 28 8.29 -12.59 -3.11
C ALA A 28 9.10 -13.48 -2.16
N ASN A 29 9.17 -13.11 -0.88
CA ASN A 29 9.87 -13.89 0.14
C ASN A 29 9.21 -15.26 0.40
N ALA A 30 7.89 -15.36 0.32
CA ALA A 30 7.16 -16.61 0.59
C ALA A 30 7.12 -17.58 -0.60
N PHE A 31 7.22 -17.08 -1.84
CA PHE A 31 6.95 -17.88 -3.05
C PHE A 31 8.09 -17.97 -4.06
N LEU A 32 9.08 -17.07 -4.04
CA LEU A 32 10.28 -17.24 -4.87
C LEU A 32 11.18 -18.31 -4.27
N LYS A 33 11.95 -18.99 -5.11
CA LYS A 33 12.95 -19.97 -4.64
C LYS A 33 14.16 -19.25 -4.05
N SER A 34 14.84 -19.89 -3.11
CA SER A 34 16.09 -19.40 -2.54
C SER A 34 15.95 -18.04 -1.84
N THR A 35 14.80 -17.82 -1.22
CA THR A 35 14.56 -16.73 -0.26
C THR A 35 14.54 -17.31 1.14
N THR A 36 14.86 -16.51 2.17
CA THR A 36 14.81 -16.95 3.57
C THR A 36 13.43 -17.47 3.98
N GLY A 37 12.37 -16.95 3.36
CA GLY A 37 11.00 -17.42 3.56
C GLY A 37 10.60 -18.61 2.67
N ASN A 38 11.49 -19.20 1.88
CA ASN A 38 11.22 -20.33 0.98
C ASN A 38 12.54 -20.96 0.48
N ASP A 39 13.30 -21.53 1.43
CA ASP A 39 14.60 -22.15 1.17
C ASP A 39 14.52 -23.48 0.40
N ASP A 40 13.38 -24.19 0.48
CA ASP A 40 13.15 -25.48 -0.19
C ASP A 40 12.31 -25.26 -1.47
N PRO A 41 12.67 -25.79 -2.65
CA PRO A 41 12.01 -25.39 -3.89
C PRO A 41 10.56 -25.91 -3.96
N GLY A 42 9.58 -25.08 -3.59
CA GLY A 42 8.17 -25.29 -3.93
C GLY A 42 7.16 -25.25 -2.79
N LEU A 43 7.52 -24.82 -1.58
CA LEU A 43 6.57 -24.71 -0.45
C LEU A 43 6.51 -23.29 0.09
N ALA A 44 5.30 -22.73 0.22
CA ALA A 44 5.14 -21.40 0.80
C ALA A 44 5.50 -21.41 2.30
N ASN A 45 6.76 -21.13 2.64
CA ASN A 45 7.23 -21.07 4.02
C ASN A 45 6.78 -19.73 4.65
N GLY A 46 6.11 -19.78 5.80
CA GLY A 46 5.34 -18.66 6.37
C GLY A 46 3.96 -18.42 5.73
N GLY A 47 3.76 -18.85 4.48
CA GLY A 47 2.46 -18.96 3.81
C GLY A 47 1.65 -17.66 3.75
N TRP A 48 0.33 -17.80 3.66
CA TRP A 48 -0.60 -16.68 3.58
C TRP A 48 -0.60 -15.77 4.80
N LEU A 49 -0.17 -16.26 5.98
CA LEU A 49 -0.08 -15.43 7.18
C LEU A 49 1.02 -14.38 7.03
N LEU A 50 2.20 -14.76 6.54
CA LEU A 50 3.28 -13.80 6.24
C LEU A 50 2.83 -12.75 5.23
N VAL A 51 2.14 -13.17 4.16
CA VAL A 51 1.61 -12.24 3.14
C VAL A 51 0.58 -11.29 3.73
N ALA A 52 -0.37 -11.82 4.51
CA ALA A 52 -1.40 -11.01 5.18
C ALA A 52 -0.78 -10.00 6.14
N SER A 53 0.22 -10.40 6.93
CA SER A 53 0.98 -9.49 7.79
C SER A 53 1.75 -8.44 6.98
N GLY A 54 2.37 -8.82 5.86
CA GLY A 54 3.10 -7.90 4.98
C GLY A 54 2.20 -6.81 4.39
N TYR A 55 1.03 -7.17 3.85
CA TYR A 55 0.05 -6.19 3.37
C TYR A 55 -0.58 -5.38 4.51
N GLY A 56 -0.90 -6.01 5.64
CA GLY A 56 -1.47 -5.33 6.81
C GLY A 56 -0.55 -4.22 7.33
N LEU A 57 0.73 -4.54 7.52
CA LEU A 57 1.76 -3.55 7.88
C LEU A 57 2.00 -2.54 6.75
N GLY A 58 1.96 -2.99 5.49
CA GLY A 58 2.07 -2.15 4.30
C GLY A 58 1.00 -1.08 4.18
N VAL A 59 -0.20 -1.30 4.71
CA VAL A 59 -1.25 -0.27 4.80
C VAL A 59 -1.14 0.54 6.09
N MET A 60 -0.86 -0.13 7.23
CA MET A 60 -0.83 0.50 8.56
C MET A 60 0.25 1.56 8.67
N LEU A 61 1.47 1.29 8.20
CA LEU A 61 2.60 2.21 8.34
C LEU A 61 2.36 3.52 7.56
N PRO A 62 2.00 3.49 6.26
CA PRO A 62 1.60 4.72 5.55
C PRO A 62 0.42 5.44 6.20
N ALA A 63 -0.57 4.73 6.75
CA ALA A 63 -1.70 5.36 7.44
C ALA A 63 -1.23 6.21 8.64
N MET A 64 -0.29 5.68 9.43
CA MET A 64 0.30 6.38 10.57
C MET A 64 1.24 7.52 10.16
N MET A 65 1.96 7.37 9.05
CA MET A 65 2.94 8.36 8.56
C MET A 65 2.28 9.51 7.80
N PHE A 66 1.30 9.21 6.95
CA PHE A 66 0.80 10.11 5.92
C PHE A 66 -0.71 10.35 5.95
N GLY A 67 -1.46 9.63 6.81
CA GLY A 67 -2.93 9.74 6.86
C GLY A 67 -3.45 11.16 7.11
N SER A 68 -2.74 11.95 7.94
CA SER A 68 -3.10 13.36 8.17
C SER A 68 -2.89 14.25 6.94
N ILE A 69 -1.93 13.89 6.08
CA ILE A 69 -1.53 14.64 4.88
C ILE A 69 -2.48 14.31 3.73
N SER A 70 -2.42 13.08 3.20
CA SER A 70 -3.14 12.71 1.95
C SER A 70 -4.50 12.06 2.18
N GLY A 71 -4.78 11.59 3.40
CA GLY A 71 -5.95 10.74 3.66
C GLY A 71 -5.68 9.24 3.48
N ASN A 72 -4.47 8.86 3.05
CA ASN A 72 -4.00 7.47 2.94
C ASN A 72 -4.92 6.59 2.08
N HIS A 73 -5.13 6.99 0.82
CA HIS A 73 -5.94 6.19 -0.11
C HIS A 73 -5.19 4.94 -0.53
N LEU A 74 -3.93 5.10 -0.94
CA LEU A 74 -2.96 4.11 -1.42
C LEU A 74 -3.43 3.24 -2.60
N ASN A 75 -4.68 3.42 -3.02
CA ASN A 75 -5.43 2.53 -3.87
C ASN A 75 -6.42 3.35 -4.71
N PRO A 76 -6.32 3.29 -6.05
CA PRO A 76 -7.24 4.00 -6.93
C PRO A 76 -8.72 3.69 -6.72
N ALA A 77 -9.06 2.47 -6.31
CA ALA A 77 -10.45 2.09 -6.02
C ALA A 77 -11.03 2.88 -4.83
N ILE A 78 -10.20 3.18 -3.82
CA ILE A 78 -10.60 4.01 -2.68
C ILE A 78 -10.80 5.46 -3.14
N THR A 79 -9.86 6.01 -3.92
CA THR A 79 -9.97 7.36 -4.48
C THR A 79 -11.24 7.52 -5.31
N ILE A 80 -11.52 6.59 -6.23
CA ILE A 80 -12.71 6.61 -7.07
C ILE A 80 -13.97 6.46 -6.21
N GLY A 81 -13.97 5.52 -5.26
CA GLY A 81 -15.10 5.32 -4.34
C GLY A 81 -15.45 6.59 -3.57
N GLN A 82 -14.46 7.26 -2.98
CA GLN A 82 -14.69 8.54 -2.30
C GLN A 82 -15.15 9.65 -3.24
N ALA A 83 -14.64 9.72 -4.45
CA ALA A 83 -15.06 10.71 -5.44
C ALA A 83 -16.53 10.53 -5.87
N THR A 84 -16.99 9.28 -6.04
CA THR A 84 -18.40 8.99 -6.34
C THR A 84 -19.36 9.39 -5.21
N LEU A 85 -18.86 9.41 -3.97
CA LEU A 85 -19.63 9.85 -2.79
C LEU A 85 -19.52 11.36 -2.53
N GLY A 86 -18.81 12.12 -3.38
CA GLY A 86 -18.58 13.56 -3.17
C GLY A 86 -17.61 13.87 -2.02
N LEU A 87 -16.89 12.87 -1.51
CA LEU A 87 -15.92 13.01 -0.42
C LEU A 87 -14.52 13.38 -0.93
N PHE A 88 -14.27 13.24 -2.24
CA PHE A 88 -13.00 13.57 -2.88
C PHE A 88 -13.22 14.31 -4.22
N PRO A 89 -12.48 15.39 -4.53
CA PRO A 89 -12.68 16.15 -5.76
C PRO A 89 -12.21 15.41 -7.01
N TRP A 90 -13.10 15.29 -8.00
CA TRP A 90 -12.84 14.60 -9.27
C TRP A 90 -11.61 15.10 -10.04
N SER A 91 -11.28 16.39 -9.93
CA SER A 91 -10.13 17.01 -10.62
C SER A 91 -8.76 16.45 -10.19
N HIS A 92 -8.72 15.73 -9.06
CA HIS A 92 -7.49 15.18 -8.50
C HIS A 92 -7.41 13.65 -8.61
N VAL A 93 -8.47 12.97 -9.05
CA VAL A 93 -8.57 11.50 -9.02
C VAL A 93 -7.52 10.81 -9.88
N ALA A 94 -7.16 11.38 -11.03
CA ALA A 94 -6.20 10.76 -11.94
C ALA A 94 -4.76 10.83 -11.41
N GLN A 95 -4.45 11.83 -10.59
CA GLN A 95 -3.13 12.07 -10.02
C GLN A 95 -2.96 11.47 -8.61
N TYR A 96 -4.07 11.12 -7.96
CA TYR A 96 -4.09 10.59 -6.59
C TYR A 96 -3.80 9.10 -6.53
#